data_AF-A0A951GES5-F1
#
_entry.id   AF-A0A951GES5-F1
#
_cell.length_a   1.000
_cell.length_b   1.000
_cell.length_c   1.000
_cell.angle_alpha   90.00
_cell.angle_beta   90.00
_cell.angle_gamma   90.00
#
_symmetry.space_group_name_H-M   'P 1'
#
loop_
_entity.id
_entity.type
_entity.pdbx_description
1 polymer ?
#
loop_
_entity_poly.entity_id
_entity_poly.type
_entity_poly.pdbx_seq_one_letter_code
_entity_poly.pdbx_strand_id
1 'polypeptide(L)' 'NGGSPVSIHLYVEDVDAAVERAVAAGAKLIRPVADQFYGDRVGGVEDPFGYRWFIATHKEDLTMDEIRRRAAAQSS' A
#
# COMPACT_ATOMS: atom_id res chain seq x y z
N ASN A 1 -15.65 -5.93 -18.05
CA ASN A 1 -14.95 -4.75 -17.49
C ASN A 1 -15.63 -4.33 -16.19
N GLY A 2 -15.18 -4.86 -15.05
CA GLY A 2 -15.78 -4.60 -13.73
C GLY A 2 -14.81 -3.92 -12.77
N GLY A 3 -14.09 -2.90 -13.26
CA GLY A 3 -13.22 -2.09 -12.40
C GLY A 3 -14.03 -0.94 -11.80
N SER A 4 -14.03 -0.80 -10.48
CA SER A 4 -14.53 0.41 -9.83
C SER A 4 -13.64 1.61 -10.21
N PRO A 5 -14.20 2.80 -10.49
CA PRO A 5 -13.40 4.01 -10.73
C PRO A 5 -12.74 4.53 -9.45
N VAL A 6 -13.07 3.96 -8.28
CA VAL A 6 -12.60 4.40 -6.98
C VAL A 6 -11.49 3.48 -6.47
N SER A 7 -10.41 4.09 -5.98
CA SER A 7 -9.40 3.43 -5.15
C SER A 7 -9.40 4.06 -3.77
N ILE A 8 -9.30 3.24 -2.74
CA ILE A 8 -9.31 3.65 -1.34
C ILE A 8 -7.90 3.57 -0.80
N HIS A 9 -7.45 4.62 -0.10
CA HIS A 9 -6.21 4.60 0.66
C HIS A 9 -6.56 4.61 2.14
N LEU A 10 -6.15 3.58 2.88
CA LEU A 10 -6.46 3.40 4.30
C LEU A 10 -5.18 3.21 5.11
N TYR A 11 -5.03 3.99 6.18
CA TYR A 11 -3.99 3.76 7.17
C TYR A 11 -4.47 2.81 8.26
N VAL A 12 -3.59 1.88 8.64
CA VAL A 12 -3.78 0.90 9.72
C VAL A 12 -2.49 0.77 10.52
N GLU A 13 -2.60 0.24 11.73
CA GLU A 13 -1.45 -0.01 12.60
C GLU A 13 -0.54 -1.14 12.05
N ASP A 14 -1.12 -2.16 11.43
CA ASP A 14 -0.38 -3.28 10.82
C ASP A 14 -0.93 -3.62 9.43
N VAL A 15 -0.21 -3.17 8.41
CA VAL A 15 -0.51 -3.41 7.00
C VAL A 15 -0.33 -4.87 6.58
N ASP A 16 0.63 -5.59 7.16
CA ASP A 16 0.87 -7.00 6.81
C ASP A 16 -0.31 -7.85 7.26
N ALA A 17 -0.73 -7.69 8.52
CA ALA A 17 -1.89 -8.38 9.07
C ALA A 17 -3.20 -8.00 8.34
N ALA A 18 -3.38 -6.72 7.99
CA ALA A 18 -4.56 -6.27 7.26
C ALA A 18 -4.63 -6.84 5.84
N VAL A 19 -3.51 -6.85 5.11
CA VAL A 19 -3.45 -7.42 3.76
C VAL A 19 -3.64 -8.94 3.79
N GLU A 20 -3.00 -9.65 4.73
CA GLU A 20 -3.20 -11.10 4.91
C GLU A 20 -4.67 -11.42 5.17
N ARG A 21 -5.33 -10.69 6.07
CA ARG A 21 -6.76 -10.85 6.35
C ARG A 21 -7.61 -10.59 5.11
N ALA A 22 -7.32 -9.54 4.35
CA ALA A 22 -8.07 -9.23 3.14
C ALA A 22 -7.94 -10.35 2.09
N VAL A 23 -6.73 -10.88 1.89
CA VAL A 23 -6.48 -12.00 0.98
C VAL A 23 -7.19 -13.27 1.45
N ALA A 24 -7.13 -13.59 2.74
CA ALA A 24 -7.85 -14.71 3.33
C ALA A 24 -9.39 -14.60 3.16
N ALA A 25 -9.91 -13.37 3.10
CA ALA A 25 -11.32 -13.08 2.84
C ALA A 25 -11.71 -13.09 1.34
N GLY A 26 -10.77 -13.40 0.44
CA GLY A 26 -11.01 -13.52 -1.00
C GLY A 26 -10.59 -12.30 -1.83
N ALA A 27 -9.94 -11.30 -1.23
CA ALA A 27 -9.33 -10.24 -2.01
C ALA A 27 -8.11 -10.75 -2.79
N LYS A 28 -7.91 -10.21 -3.99
CA LYS A 28 -6.73 -10.48 -4.81
C LYS A 28 -5.60 -9.54 -4.42
N LEU A 29 -4.43 -10.09 -4.10
CA LEU A 29 -3.21 -9.28 -3.95
C LEU A 29 -2.81 -8.69 -5.31
N ILE A 30 -2.78 -7.36 -5.42
CA ILE A 30 -2.38 -6.64 -6.64
C ILE A 30 -1.03 -5.92 -6.48
N ARG A 31 -0.60 -5.68 -5.25
CA ARG A 31 0.72 -5.13 -4.92
C ARG A 31 1.21 -5.75 -3.60
N PRO A 32 2.35 -6.45 -3.60
CA PRO A 32 2.95 -6.96 -2.36
C PRO A 32 3.21 -5.84 -1.35
N VAL A 33 3.08 -6.16 -0.07
CA VAL A 33 3.43 -5.22 1.01
C VAL A 33 4.94 -4.96 0.96
N ALA A 34 5.31 -3.69 0.86
CA ALA A 34 6.71 -3.29 0.84
C ALA A 34 6.90 -1.92 1.50
N ASP A 35 8.07 -1.73 2.10
CA ASP A 35 8.52 -0.43 2.59
C ASP A 35 8.76 0.51 1.41
N GLN A 36 8.34 1.76 1.56
CA GLN A 36 8.39 2.79 0.54
C GLN A 36 9.44 3.84 0.92
N PHE A 37 10.05 4.44 -0.11
CA PHE A 37 11.09 5.46 0.08
C PHE A 37 10.61 6.68 0.89
N TYR A 38 9.30 6.87 0.98
CA TYR A 38 8.64 7.98 1.67
C TYR A 38 8.17 7.64 3.10
N GLY A 39 8.62 6.53 3.68
CA GLY A 39 8.44 6.26 5.11
C GLY A 39 7.20 5.44 5.47
N ASP A 40 6.39 5.04 4.50
CA ASP A 40 5.28 4.11 4.72
C ASP A 40 5.61 2.70 4.28
N ARG A 41 4.92 1.71 4.88
CA ARG A 41 4.83 0.36 4.34
C ARG A 41 3.45 0.17 3.74
N VAL A 42 3.40 -0.22 2.47
CA VAL A 42 2.15 -0.20 1.69
C VAL A 42 1.97 -1.51 0.94
N GLY A 43 0.76 -2.07 1.04
CA GLY A 43 0.26 -3.16 0.19
C GLY A 43 -0.97 -2.74 -0.59
N GLY A 44 -1.30 -3.52 -1.63
CA GLY A 44 -2.49 -3.28 -2.44
C GLY A 44 -3.28 -4.54 -2.71
N VAL A 45 -4.60 -4.48 -2.52
CA VAL A 45 -5.54 -5.56 -2.82
C VAL A 45 -6.72 -5.07 -3.66
N GLU A 46 -7.32 -5.96 -4.45
CA GLU A 46 -8.60 -5.75 -5.12
C GLU A 46 -9.63 -6.70 -4.47
N ASP A 47 -10.70 -6.15 -3.92
CA ASP A 47 -11.72 -6.95 -3.25
C ASP A 47 -12.65 -7.67 -4.24
N PRO A 48 -13.49 -8.62 -3.79
CA PRO A 48 -14.41 -9.36 -4.67
C PRO A 48 -15.44 -8.51 -5.42
N PHE A 49 -15.65 -7.26 -5.00
CA PHE A 49 -16.56 -6.32 -5.65
C PHE A 49 -15.86 -5.41 -6.68
N GLY A 50 -14.55 -5.57 -6.84
CA GLY A 50 -13.74 -4.84 -7.81
C GLY A 50 -13.24 -3.48 -7.34
N TYR A 51 -13.28 -3.19 -6.02
CA TYR A 51 -12.63 -2.00 -5.46
C TYR A 51 -11.17 -2.26 -5.14
N ARG A 52 -10.33 -1.26 -5.41
CA ARG A 52 -8.91 -1.30 -5.09
C ARG A 52 -8.63 -0.61 -3.78
N TRP A 53 -7.85 -1.25 -2.95
CA TRP A 53 -7.43 -0.78 -1.64
C TRP A 53 -5.92 -0.70 -1.60
N PHE A 54 -5.39 0.46 -1.25
CA PHE A 54 -4.02 0.66 -0.83
C PHE A 54 -4.02 0.82 0.69
N ILE A 55 -3.45 -0.17 1.37
CA ILE A 55 -3.41 -0.22 2.83
C ILE A 55 -1.99 0.14 3.24
N ALA A 56 -1.86 1.07 4.19
CA ALA A 56 -0.59 1.62 4.60
C ALA A 56 -0.43 1.60 6.12
N THR A 57 0.79 1.36 6.57
CA THR A 57 1.23 1.68 7.93
C THR A 57 2.32 2.73 7.81
N HIS A 58 2.15 3.84 8.51
CA HIS A 58 3.21 4.84 8.61
C HIS A 58 4.34 4.31 9.50
N LYS A 59 5.57 4.26 8.98
CA LYS A 59 6.73 3.73 9.71
C LYS A 59 7.70 4.80 10.18
N GLU A 60 7.87 5.87 9.41
CA GLU A 60 8.92 6.86 9.65
C GLU A 60 8.50 8.26 9.15
N ASP A 61 8.61 9.25 10.03
CA ASP A 61 8.51 10.66 9.67
C ASP A 61 9.80 11.10 8.96
N LEU A 62 9.67 11.56 7.72
CA LEU A 62 10.79 11.99 6.88
C LEU A 62 10.62 13.44 6.43
N THR A 63 11.72 14.18 6.34
CA THR A 63 11.67 15.48 5.64
C THR A 63 11.62 15.27 4.13
N MET A 64 11.17 16.30 3.41
CA MET A 64 11.14 16.28 1.94
C MET A 64 12.51 16.03 1.32
N ASP A 65 13.60 16.49 1.96
CA ASP A 65 14.95 16.29 1.43
C ASP A 65 15.42 14.84 1.59
N GLU A 66 15.03 14.16 2.67
CA GLU A 66 15.26 12.71 2.81
C GLU A 66 14.44 11.91 1.80
N ILE A 67 13.16 12.25 1.61
CA ILE A 67 12.30 11.60 0.61
C ILE A 67 12.90 11.74 -0.79
N ARG A 68 13.31 12.95 -1.19
CA ARG A 68 13.95 13.21 -2.49
C ARG A 68 15.21 12.39 -2.68
N ARG A 69 16.06 12.32 -1.64
CA ARG A 69 17.31 11.54 -1.67
C ARG A 69 17.03 10.04 -1.85
N ARG A 70 16.08 9.49 -1.09
CA ARG A 70 15.69 8.07 -1.17
C ARG A 70 15.03 7.73 -2.52
N ALA A 71 14.19 8.63 -3.06
CA ALA A 71 13.56 8.46 -4.37
C ALA A 71 14.59 8.39 -5.52
N ALA A 72 15.61 9.25 -5.48
CA ALA A 72 16.70 9.23 -6.47
C ALA A 72 17.47 7.90 -6.45
N ALA A 73 17.68 7.31 -5.26
CA ALA A 73 18.37 6.03 -5.10
C ALA A 73 17.57 4.81 -5.59
N GLN A 74 16.22 4.88 -5.61
CA GLN A 74 15.37 3.80 -6.16
C GLN A 74 15.24 3.84 -7.69
N SER A 75 15.57 4.96 -8.33
CA SER A 75 15.42 5.16 -9.78
C SER A 75 16.67 4.74 -10.58
N SER A 76 17.65 4.11 -9.92
CA SER A 76 18.95 3.69 -10.47
C SER A 76 19.07 2.18 -10.57
#